data_AF-A0A955JEW3-F1
#
_entry.id   AF-A0A955JEW3-F1
#
_cell.length_a   1.000
_cell.length_b   1.000
_cell.length_c   1.000
_cell.angle_alpha   90.00
_cell.angle_beta   90.00
_cell.angle_gamma   90.00
#
_symmetry.space_group_name_H-M   'P 1'
#
loop_
_entity.id
_entity.type
_entity.pdbx_description
1 polymer ?
#
loop_
_entity_poly.entity_id
_entity_poly.type
_entity_poly.pdbx_seq_one_letter_code
_entity_poly.pdbx_strand_id
1 'polypeptide(L)'
;EEMTAAAISRHVRGQDFASIENVAEGKIQLHRFELSDRFDAAGKKIREIKLPKQCLVVALVRSTSIIVPSGEDEVHIGDEMLLIGATETMERVHKLLGARMRLPRRVVVVGGGRAGIAAAQTLARLKIRVTLFEQSRARCEELAGLLPLVDIEHADGTNLRHLMEESVDKVDVFLALTDNDEANLISCQLAREVGAAETIALVSKPDYQDLYKRLGVSSLISPRTLVAERIVRFVRTGGTSRVTPIEQGRAEVLELDVHGGSAIVGKALRDLSFPRGSLVGAIIRQEDAFVPQGTDVIEAEDLLVVFALTQARRAVEAMVE
;
A
#
# COMPACT_ATOMS: atom_id res chain seq x y z
N GLU A 1 -12.95 -8.30 7.61
CA GLU A 1 -12.97 -8.98 6.31
C GLU A 1 -12.56 -8.03 5.18
N GLU A 2 -13.22 -6.88 5.02
CA GLU A 2 -12.79 -5.84 4.06
C GLU A 2 -11.32 -5.41 4.25
N MET A 3 -10.88 -5.25 5.50
CA MET A 3 -9.46 -4.97 5.79
C MET A 3 -8.52 -6.08 5.30
N THR A 4 -8.94 -7.34 5.42
CA THR A 4 -8.17 -8.50 4.95
C THR A 4 -8.13 -8.52 3.42
N ALA A 5 -9.26 -8.28 2.76
CA ALA A 5 -9.33 -8.18 1.29
C ALA A 5 -8.50 -7.00 0.76
N ALA A 6 -8.51 -5.86 1.45
CA ALA A 6 -7.68 -4.70 1.11
C ALA A 6 -6.19 -5.00 1.30
N ALA A 7 -5.81 -5.69 2.38
CA ALA A 7 -4.44 -6.13 2.62
C ALA A 7 -3.98 -7.16 1.56
N ILE A 8 -4.81 -8.14 1.22
CA ILE A 8 -4.56 -9.10 0.14
C ILE A 8 -4.41 -8.36 -1.19
N SER A 9 -5.33 -7.46 -1.52
CA SER A 9 -5.23 -6.69 -2.75
C SER A 9 -3.97 -5.81 -2.77
N ARG A 10 -3.47 -5.34 -1.64
CA ARG A 10 -2.19 -4.62 -1.57
C ARG A 10 -1.04 -5.57 -1.86
N HIS A 11 -1.03 -6.74 -1.24
CA HIS A 11 0.01 -7.74 -1.38
C HIS A 11 0.09 -8.34 -2.79
N VAL A 12 -1.06 -8.71 -3.37
CA VAL A 12 -1.21 -9.27 -4.72
C VAL A 12 -0.75 -8.31 -5.81
N ARG A 13 -0.78 -7.00 -5.54
CA ARG A 13 -0.25 -5.99 -6.47
C ARG A 13 1.29 -5.88 -6.43
N GLY A 14 1.97 -6.69 -5.61
CA GLY A 14 3.42 -6.84 -5.55
C GLY A 14 4.10 -6.05 -4.43
N GLN A 15 5.41 -6.26 -4.24
CA GLN A 15 6.24 -5.53 -3.28
C GLN A 15 6.27 -4.01 -3.54
N ASP A 16 5.98 -3.56 -4.76
CA ASP A 16 5.78 -2.14 -5.09
C ASP A 16 4.57 -1.52 -4.37
N PHE A 17 3.67 -2.34 -3.79
CA PHE A 17 2.53 -1.92 -2.97
C PHE A 17 2.78 -2.05 -1.46
N ALA A 18 3.82 -2.80 -1.04
CA ALA A 18 4.27 -2.81 0.36
C ALA A 18 4.84 -1.46 0.81
N SER A 19 5.08 -0.56 -0.15
CA SER A 19 5.52 0.81 0.06
C SER A 19 4.40 1.85 -0.02
N ILE A 20 3.13 1.42 -0.06
CA ILE A 20 1.99 2.34 -0.09
C ILE A 20 1.49 2.59 1.33
N GLU A 21 1.75 3.81 1.81
CA GLU A 21 1.15 4.31 3.04
C GLU A 21 -0.06 5.19 2.70
N ASN A 22 -1.20 4.87 3.32
CA ASN A 22 -2.41 5.69 3.20
C ASN A 22 -2.44 6.70 4.34
N VAL A 23 -2.64 7.96 3.98
CA VAL A 23 -2.67 9.14 4.86
C VAL A 23 -3.99 9.88 4.62
N ALA A 24 -4.46 10.67 5.59
CA ALA A 24 -5.69 11.45 5.47
C ALA A 24 -6.87 10.58 5.01
N GLU A 25 -7.09 9.48 5.72
CA GLU A 25 -8.19 8.53 5.49
C GLU A 25 -8.18 7.88 4.10
N GLY A 26 -7.02 7.84 3.44
CA GLY A 26 -6.84 7.20 2.13
C GLY A 26 -7.11 8.10 0.95
N LYS A 27 -7.33 9.40 1.17
CA LYS A 27 -7.38 10.40 0.08
C LYS A 27 -5.98 10.71 -0.46
N ILE A 28 -4.96 10.58 0.38
CA ILE A 28 -3.55 10.77 0.03
C ILE A 28 -2.78 9.45 0.19
N GLN A 29 -1.91 9.18 -0.78
CA GLN A 29 -1.05 8.01 -0.80
C GLN A 29 0.41 8.43 -0.91
N LEU A 30 1.26 7.78 -0.12
CA LEU A 30 2.70 7.82 -0.24
C LEU A 30 3.16 6.52 -0.88
N HIS A 31 3.92 6.59 -1.97
CA HIS A 31 4.45 5.43 -2.69
C HIS A 31 5.97 5.52 -2.80
N ARG A 32 6.64 4.37 -2.77
CA ARG A 32 8.07 4.27 -3.09
C ARG A 32 8.27 3.72 -4.49
N PHE A 33 9.21 4.32 -5.21
CA PHE A 33 9.63 3.89 -6.54
C PHE A 33 11.14 3.73 -6.59
N GLU A 34 11.61 2.52 -6.86
CA GLU A 34 13.03 2.29 -7.15
C GLU A 34 13.35 2.79 -8.56
N LEU A 35 14.36 3.65 -8.64
CA LEU A 35 14.83 4.19 -9.91
C LEU A 35 15.79 3.20 -10.56
N SER A 36 15.32 2.57 -11.64
CA SER A 36 16.10 1.61 -12.43
C SER A 36 16.35 2.13 -13.85
N ASP A 37 17.23 1.46 -14.59
CA ASP A 37 17.60 1.76 -15.98
C ASP A 37 16.41 1.80 -16.96
N ARG A 38 15.23 1.31 -16.55
CA ARG A 38 14.00 1.33 -17.35
C ARG A 38 13.25 2.65 -17.24
N PHE A 39 13.55 3.46 -16.23
CA PHE A 39 12.98 4.77 -16.04
C PHE A 39 13.98 5.83 -16.51
N ASP A 40 13.67 6.48 -17.63
CA ASP A 40 14.45 7.58 -18.21
C ASP A 40 14.30 8.86 -17.37
N ALA A 41 14.73 8.81 -16.11
CA ALA A 41 14.94 9.98 -15.27
C ALA A 41 16.26 9.97 -14.53
N ALA A 42 17.02 8.87 -14.57
CA ALA A 42 18.36 8.84 -14.02
C ALA A 42 19.23 9.96 -14.60
N GLY A 43 19.88 10.73 -13.73
CA GLY A 43 20.66 11.91 -14.08
C GLY A 43 19.84 13.16 -14.41
N LYS A 44 18.50 13.11 -14.35
CA LYS A 44 17.65 14.30 -14.50
C LYS A 44 17.41 14.96 -13.15
N LYS A 45 17.22 16.27 -13.18
CA LYS A 45 16.75 17.02 -11.99
C LYS A 45 15.28 16.70 -11.73
N ILE A 46 14.85 16.72 -10.47
CA ILE A 46 13.45 16.43 -10.10
C ILE A 46 12.47 17.32 -10.87
N ARG A 47 12.76 18.61 -11.04
CA ARG A 47 11.91 19.54 -11.81
C ARG A 47 11.74 19.15 -13.29
N GLU A 48 12.64 18.34 -13.84
CA GLU A 48 12.61 17.87 -15.23
C GLU A 48 11.80 16.58 -15.38
N ILE A 49 11.51 15.91 -14.26
CA ILE A 49 10.64 14.73 -14.22
C ILE A 49 9.20 15.18 -14.35
N LYS A 50 8.55 14.82 -15.47
CA LYS A 50 7.15 15.18 -15.75
C LYS A 50 6.18 14.32 -14.94
N LEU A 51 6.02 14.65 -13.68
CA LEU A 51 5.00 14.03 -12.83
C LEU A 51 3.59 14.56 -13.16
N PRO A 52 2.54 13.74 -13.04
CA PRO A 52 1.17 14.21 -13.08
C PRO A 52 0.92 15.32 -12.06
N LYS A 53 -0.05 16.20 -12.36
CA LYS A 53 -0.59 17.14 -11.34
C LYS A 53 -1.11 16.35 -10.14
N GLN A 54 -1.09 16.95 -8.95
CA GLN A 54 -1.45 16.30 -7.68
C GLN A 54 -0.50 15.16 -7.24
N CYS A 55 0.78 15.27 -7.58
CA CYS A 55 1.83 14.36 -7.12
C CYS A 55 3.14 15.15 -6.90
N LEU A 56 3.90 14.80 -5.87
CA LEU A 56 5.15 15.47 -5.48
C LEU A 56 6.17 14.46 -4.94
N VAL A 57 7.44 14.67 -5.29
CA VAL A 57 8.56 13.96 -4.66
C VAL A 57 8.82 14.57 -3.28
N VAL A 58 8.66 13.77 -2.23
CA VAL A 58 8.87 14.22 -0.85
C VAL A 58 10.18 13.75 -0.25
N ALA A 59 10.73 12.65 -0.76
CA ALA A 59 12.06 12.18 -0.36
C ALA A 59 12.76 11.39 -1.46
N LEU A 60 14.09 11.42 -1.43
CA LEU A 60 14.96 10.45 -2.08
C LEU A 60 15.68 9.66 -0.99
N VAL A 61 15.64 8.34 -1.08
CA VAL A 61 16.41 7.45 -0.22
C VAL A 61 17.57 6.91 -1.04
N ARG A 62 18.78 7.26 -0.62
CA ARG A 62 20.03 6.83 -1.26
C ARG A 62 20.84 6.03 -0.26
N SER A 63 21.00 4.74 -0.53
CA SER A 63 21.61 3.75 0.38
C SER A 63 20.95 3.77 1.77
N THR A 64 21.50 4.55 2.70
CA THR A 64 21.01 4.67 4.08
C THR A 64 20.77 6.13 4.46
N SER A 65 20.62 7.04 3.50
CA SER A 65 20.31 8.46 3.76
C SER A 65 18.93 8.82 3.20
N ILE A 66 18.22 9.71 3.88
CA ILE A 66 16.96 10.28 3.41
C ILE A 66 17.19 11.75 3.14
N ILE A 67 16.86 12.17 1.93
CA ILE A 67 17.03 13.54 1.46
C ILE A 67 15.64 14.07 1.15
N VAL A 68 15.26 15.20 1.75
CA VAL A 68 14.08 15.97 1.33
C VAL A 68 14.52 16.86 0.18
N PRO A 69 14.12 16.57 -1.07
CA PRO A 69 14.79 17.18 -2.20
C PRO A 69 14.13 18.50 -2.59
N SER A 70 14.89 19.32 -3.27
CA SER A 70 14.46 20.45 -4.07
C SER A 70 14.29 20.05 -5.54
N GLY A 71 13.69 20.93 -6.34
CA GLY A 71 13.57 20.71 -7.79
C GLY A 71 14.92 20.62 -8.52
N GLU A 72 16.02 21.08 -7.90
CA GLU A 72 17.36 21.06 -8.49
C GLU A 72 18.15 19.79 -8.18
N ASP A 73 17.66 18.94 -7.27
CA ASP A 73 18.31 17.68 -6.92
C ASP A 73 18.20 16.66 -8.06
N GLU A 74 19.29 15.95 -8.30
CA GLU A 74 19.40 14.92 -9.33
C GLU A 74 19.13 13.53 -8.76
N VAL A 75 18.33 12.76 -9.50
CA VAL A 75 18.01 11.38 -9.16
C VAL A 75 18.97 10.41 -9.85
N HIS A 76 19.38 9.36 -9.15
CA HIS A 76 20.35 8.39 -9.66
C HIS A 76 19.73 6.97 -9.72
N ILE A 77 20.30 6.10 -10.55
CA ILE A 77 19.93 4.67 -10.53
C ILE A 77 20.24 4.10 -9.15
N GLY A 78 19.31 3.33 -8.60
CA GLY A 78 19.38 2.76 -7.26
C GLY A 78 18.89 3.71 -6.15
N ASP A 79 18.53 4.96 -6.47
CA ASP A 79 17.77 5.79 -5.55
C ASP A 79 16.34 5.25 -5.44
N GLU A 80 15.75 5.35 -4.25
CA GLU A 80 14.33 5.12 -4.05
C GLU A 80 13.61 6.46 -3.85
N MET A 81 12.71 6.78 -4.77
CA MET A 81 11.94 8.01 -4.76
C MET A 81 10.62 7.81 -4.02
N LEU A 82 10.35 8.63 -3.00
CA LEU A 82 9.08 8.66 -2.29
C LEU A 82 8.20 9.77 -2.85
N LEU A 83 7.01 9.39 -3.31
CA LEU A 83 6.01 10.26 -3.91
C LEU A 83 4.79 10.36 -3.02
N ILE A 84 4.35 11.58 -2.69
CA ILE A 84 3.01 11.84 -2.13
C ILE A 84 2.10 12.34 -3.23
N GLY A 85 0.88 11.83 -3.30
CA GLY A 85 -0.13 12.32 -4.22
C GLY A 85 -1.55 11.90 -3.87
N ALA A 86 -2.51 12.47 -4.59
CA ALA A 86 -3.91 12.04 -4.49
C ALA A 86 -4.07 10.59 -4.98
N THR A 87 -4.86 9.80 -4.26
CA THR A 87 -5.02 8.35 -4.51
C THR A 87 -5.39 8.02 -5.97
N GLU A 88 -6.30 8.79 -6.57
CA GLU A 88 -6.72 8.63 -7.96
C GLU A 88 -5.61 8.98 -8.98
N THR A 89 -4.63 9.79 -8.58
CA THR A 89 -3.49 10.18 -9.41
C THR A 89 -2.40 9.10 -9.41
N MET A 90 -2.24 8.37 -8.31
CA MET A 90 -1.13 7.42 -8.15
C MET A 90 -1.15 6.25 -9.14
N GLU A 91 -2.32 5.84 -9.63
CA GLU A 91 -2.41 4.82 -10.69
C GLU A 91 -1.76 5.31 -12.00
N ARG A 92 -1.89 6.61 -12.32
CA ARG A 92 -1.27 7.22 -13.50
C ARG A 92 0.22 7.40 -13.32
N VAL A 93 0.67 7.73 -12.10
CA VAL A 93 2.09 7.86 -11.74
C VAL A 93 2.81 6.54 -12.00
N HIS A 94 2.26 5.42 -11.50
CA HIS A 94 2.79 4.09 -11.75
C HIS A 94 2.96 3.78 -13.24
N LYS A 95 1.94 4.10 -14.07
CA LYS A 95 2.02 3.91 -15.54
C LYS A 95 3.11 4.77 -16.18
N LEU A 96 3.29 6.01 -15.72
CA LEU A 96 4.26 6.96 -16.28
C LEU A 96 5.70 6.61 -15.91
N LEU A 97 5.93 6.18 -14.68
CA LEU A 97 7.28 5.87 -14.18
C LEU A 97 7.83 4.54 -14.73
N GLY A 98 7.11 3.87 -15.65
CA GLY A 98 7.56 2.62 -16.24
C GLY A 98 7.66 1.46 -15.25
N ALA A 99 7.25 1.68 -13.99
CA ALA A 99 6.95 0.63 -13.03
C ALA A 99 5.84 -0.20 -13.66
N ARG A 100 6.22 -1.36 -14.21
CA ARG A 100 5.22 -2.35 -14.59
C ARG A 100 4.62 -2.82 -13.27
N MET A 101 3.51 -2.19 -12.87
CA MET A 101 2.49 -2.85 -12.06
C MET A 101 2.10 -4.10 -12.83
N ARG A 102 2.82 -5.21 -12.64
CA ARG A 102 2.40 -6.51 -13.11
C ARG A 102 1.33 -6.94 -12.13
N LEU A 103 0.13 -6.41 -12.32
CA LEU A 103 -1.04 -7.05 -11.78
C LEU A 103 -0.97 -8.52 -12.22
N PRO A 104 -1.07 -9.46 -11.28
CA PRO A 104 -1.06 -10.87 -11.64
C PRO A 104 -2.19 -11.11 -12.62
N ARG A 105 -1.91 -11.90 -13.65
CA ARG A 105 -2.90 -12.24 -14.66
C ARG A 105 -3.82 -13.33 -14.13
N ARG A 106 -3.29 -14.27 -13.34
CA ARG A 106 -4.03 -15.41 -12.80
C ARG A 106 -3.78 -15.56 -11.30
N VAL A 107 -4.88 -15.53 -10.54
CA VAL A 107 -4.88 -15.72 -9.09
C VAL A 107 -5.80 -16.88 -8.72
N VAL A 108 -5.33 -17.76 -7.84
CA VAL A 108 -6.16 -18.79 -7.22
C VAL A 108 -6.45 -18.41 -5.78
N VAL A 109 -7.71 -18.57 -5.35
CA VAL A 109 -8.17 -18.34 -3.99
C VAL A 109 -8.72 -19.64 -3.42
N VAL A 110 -8.19 -20.13 -2.32
CA VAL A 110 -8.73 -21.30 -1.60
C VAL A 110 -9.58 -20.83 -0.43
N GLY A 111 -10.83 -21.31 -0.39
CA GLY A 111 -11.80 -21.02 0.66
C GLY A 111 -12.86 -20.03 0.22
N GLY A 112 -14.11 -20.48 0.14
CA GLY A 112 -15.32 -19.71 -0.16
C GLY A 112 -15.98 -19.06 1.06
N GLY A 113 -15.19 -18.85 2.12
CA GLY A 113 -15.57 -18.09 3.30
C GLY A 113 -15.60 -16.58 3.02
N ARG A 114 -15.88 -15.78 4.06
CA ARG A 114 -16.05 -14.33 3.91
C ARG A 114 -14.79 -13.63 3.39
N ALA A 115 -13.62 -14.03 3.87
CA ALA A 115 -12.33 -13.47 3.43
C ALA A 115 -12.05 -13.80 1.95
N GLY A 116 -12.25 -15.04 1.54
CA GLY A 116 -12.08 -15.49 0.16
C GLY A 116 -13.04 -14.81 -0.82
N ILE A 117 -14.31 -14.67 -0.45
CA ILE A 117 -15.30 -13.93 -1.24
C ILE A 117 -14.86 -12.47 -1.42
N ALA A 118 -14.53 -11.77 -0.34
CA ALA A 118 -14.15 -10.35 -0.40
C ALA A 118 -12.88 -10.14 -1.23
N ALA A 119 -11.88 -11.03 -1.09
CA ALA A 119 -10.67 -11.00 -1.89
C ALA A 119 -10.95 -11.27 -3.37
N ALA A 120 -11.69 -12.33 -3.69
CA ALA A 120 -12.02 -12.71 -5.07
C ALA A 120 -12.80 -11.60 -5.79
N GLN A 121 -13.79 -10.99 -5.13
CA GLN A 121 -14.54 -9.85 -5.69
C GLN A 121 -13.65 -8.65 -5.97
N THR A 122 -12.78 -8.30 -5.01
CA THR A 122 -11.87 -7.16 -5.14
C THR A 122 -10.91 -7.36 -6.32
N LEU A 123 -10.32 -8.55 -6.43
CA LEU A 123 -9.38 -8.88 -7.49
C LEU A 123 -10.07 -8.97 -8.88
N ALA A 124 -11.25 -9.58 -8.96
CA ALA A 124 -12.01 -9.65 -10.20
C ALA A 124 -12.38 -8.27 -10.75
N ARG A 125 -12.71 -7.30 -9.87
CA ARG A 125 -12.96 -5.89 -10.28
C ARG A 125 -11.73 -5.23 -10.91
N LEU A 126 -10.53 -5.68 -10.57
CA LEU A 126 -9.26 -5.22 -11.17
C LEU A 126 -8.97 -5.92 -12.51
N LYS A 127 -9.92 -6.68 -13.05
CA LYS A 127 -9.80 -7.46 -14.30
C LYS A 127 -8.71 -8.54 -14.23
N ILE A 128 -8.43 -9.04 -13.02
CA ILE A 128 -7.56 -10.20 -12.79
C ILE A 128 -8.41 -11.46 -12.98
N ARG A 129 -7.85 -12.50 -13.62
CA ARG A 129 -8.54 -13.80 -13.70
C ARG A 129 -8.42 -14.50 -12.35
N VAL A 130 -9.55 -14.68 -11.68
CA VAL A 130 -9.61 -15.31 -10.36
C VAL A 130 -10.32 -16.66 -10.48
N THR A 131 -9.69 -17.70 -9.94
CA THR A 131 -10.32 -19.01 -9.73
C THR A 131 -10.42 -19.26 -8.23
N LEU A 132 -11.62 -19.59 -7.73
CA LEU A 132 -11.88 -19.85 -6.32
C LEU A 132 -12.14 -21.34 -6.09
N PHE A 133 -11.31 -21.98 -5.26
CA PHE A 133 -11.46 -23.37 -4.84
C PHE A 133 -12.29 -23.45 -3.56
N GLU A 134 -13.34 -24.27 -3.61
CA GLU A 134 -14.19 -24.55 -2.46
C GLU A 134 -14.47 -26.05 -2.37
N GLN A 135 -14.36 -26.61 -1.16
CA GLN A 135 -14.52 -28.05 -0.92
C GLN A 135 -16.00 -28.46 -0.80
N SER A 136 -16.88 -27.54 -0.41
CA SER A 136 -18.31 -27.81 -0.30
C SER A 136 -19.02 -27.56 -1.63
N ARG A 137 -19.51 -28.64 -2.26
CA ARG A 137 -20.29 -28.56 -3.51
C ARG A 137 -21.49 -27.60 -3.42
N ALA A 138 -22.24 -27.68 -2.32
CA ALA A 138 -23.38 -26.78 -2.08
C ALA A 138 -22.94 -25.31 -2.03
N ARG A 139 -21.78 -25.06 -1.41
CA ARG A 139 -21.21 -23.71 -1.33
C ARG A 139 -20.72 -23.22 -2.70
N CYS A 140 -20.14 -24.08 -3.54
CA CYS A 140 -19.76 -23.71 -4.91
C CYS A 140 -20.95 -23.18 -5.71
N GLU A 141 -22.12 -23.82 -5.60
CA GLU A 141 -23.35 -23.41 -6.29
C GLU A 141 -23.82 -22.01 -5.85
N GLU A 142 -23.79 -21.74 -4.54
CA GLU A 142 -24.07 -20.41 -4.00
C GLU A 142 -23.08 -19.35 -4.52
N LEU A 143 -21.79 -19.68 -4.52
CA LEU A 143 -20.72 -18.76 -4.92
C LEU A 143 -20.78 -18.43 -6.42
N ALA A 144 -21.13 -19.40 -7.26
CA ALA A 144 -21.28 -19.18 -8.70
C ALA A 144 -22.35 -18.12 -9.02
N GLY A 145 -23.43 -18.07 -8.24
CA GLY A 145 -24.45 -17.01 -8.34
C GLY A 145 -23.98 -15.67 -7.78
N LEU A 146 -23.18 -15.69 -6.71
CA LEU A 146 -22.71 -14.48 -6.01
C LEU A 146 -21.51 -13.80 -6.69
N LEU A 147 -20.72 -14.55 -7.45
CA LEU A 147 -19.44 -14.13 -8.03
C LEU A 147 -19.38 -14.37 -9.55
N PRO A 148 -20.15 -13.64 -10.37
CA PRO A 148 -20.25 -13.90 -11.82
C PRO A 148 -18.95 -13.64 -12.61
N LEU A 149 -17.96 -13.00 -12.00
CA LEU A 149 -16.66 -12.69 -12.62
C LEU A 149 -15.52 -13.59 -12.11
N VAL A 150 -15.84 -14.63 -11.33
CA VAL A 150 -14.87 -15.53 -10.71
C VAL A 150 -15.18 -16.96 -11.15
N ASP A 151 -14.15 -17.69 -11.60
CA ASP A 151 -14.28 -19.11 -11.92
C ASP A 151 -14.39 -19.89 -10.58
N ILE A 152 -15.48 -20.60 -10.33
CA ILE A 152 -15.68 -21.36 -9.07
C ILE A 152 -15.44 -22.85 -9.32
N GLU A 153 -14.47 -23.42 -8.62
CA GLU A 153 -14.09 -24.83 -8.75
C GLU A 153 -14.31 -25.60 -7.46
N HIS A 154 -14.88 -26.79 -7.61
CA HIS A 154 -15.06 -27.73 -6.49
C HIS A 154 -13.75 -28.48 -6.27
N ALA A 155 -12.86 -27.89 -5.49
CA ALA A 155 -11.49 -28.33 -5.31
C ALA A 155 -11.03 -28.17 -3.87
N ASP A 156 -10.26 -29.16 -3.42
CA ASP A 156 -9.52 -29.11 -2.16
C ASP A 156 -8.11 -28.56 -2.40
N GLY A 157 -7.81 -27.39 -1.82
CA GLY A 157 -6.50 -26.76 -1.91
C GLY A 157 -5.37 -27.51 -1.20
N THR A 158 -5.67 -28.53 -0.39
CA THR A 158 -4.66 -29.42 0.22
C THR A 158 -4.40 -30.68 -0.61
N ASN A 159 -5.13 -30.86 -1.71
CA ASN A 159 -4.99 -32.01 -2.60
C ASN A 159 -4.14 -31.65 -3.82
N LEU A 160 -2.94 -32.22 -3.89
CA LEU A 160 -1.98 -31.97 -4.97
C LEU A 160 -2.55 -32.26 -6.37
N ARG A 161 -3.43 -33.27 -6.52
CA ARG A 161 -4.04 -33.58 -7.83
C ARG A 161 -4.89 -32.42 -8.31
N HIS A 162 -5.74 -31.86 -7.45
CA HIS A 162 -6.58 -30.72 -7.82
C HIS A 162 -5.74 -29.50 -8.20
N LEU A 163 -4.65 -29.23 -7.47
CA LEU A 163 -3.74 -28.13 -7.81
C LEU A 163 -3.13 -28.29 -9.21
N MET A 164 -2.74 -29.52 -9.58
CA MET A 164 -2.20 -29.81 -10.91
C MET A 164 -3.26 -29.72 -12.02
N GLU A 165 -4.46 -30.27 -11.80
CA GLU A 165 -5.58 -30.21 -12.75
C GLU A 165 -5.95 -28.77 -13.09
N GLU A 166 -5.93 -27.89 -12.08
CA GLU A 166 -6.21 -26.47 -12.23
C GLU A 166 -5.00 -25.63 -12.67
N SER A 167 -3.90 -26.28 -13.11
CA SER A 167 -2.69 -25.63 -13.60
C SER A 167 -2.12 -24.58 -12.63
N VAL A 168 -2.03 -24.92 -11.33
CA VAL A 168 -1.46 -24.04 -10.30
C VAL A 168 0.01 -23.72 -10.59
N ASP A 169 0.70 -24.52 -11.40
CA ASP A 169 2.06 -24.27 -11.90
C ASP A 169 2.18 -22.96 -12.71
N LYS A 170 1.07 -22.42 -13.20
CA LYS A 170 1.01 -21.20 -14.03
C LYS A 170 0.35 -20.02 -13.34
N VAL A 171 0.07 -20.11 -12.04
CA VAL A 171 -0.58 -19.01 -11.30
C VAL A 171 0.47 -18.04 -10.80
N ASP A 172 0.17 -16.75 -10.94
CA ASP A 172 1.05 -15.70 -10.45
C ASP A 172 0.95 -15.61 -8.92
N VAL A 173 -0.26 -15.72 -8.37
CA VAL A 173 -0.49 -15.69 -6.92
C VAL A 173 -1.48 -16.78 -6.50
N PHE A 174 -1.16 -17.48 -5.42
CA PHE A 174 -2.02 -18.45 -4.76
C PHE A 174 -2.35 -17.97 -3.34
N LEU A 175 -3.64 -17.82 -3.03
CA LEU A 175 -4.16 -17.29 -1.78
C LEU A 175 -4.87 -18.40 -1.00
N ALA A 176 -4.43 -18.75 0.20
CA ALA A 176 -5.13 -19.69 1.07
C ALA A 176 -5.83 -18.96 2.22
N LEU A 177 -7.15 -18.85 2.13
CA LEU A 177 -7.99 -17.94 2.93
C LEU A 177 -9.11 -18.68 3.68
N THR A 178 -8.87 -19.93 4.07
CA THR A 178 -9.79 -20.71 4.92
C THR A 178 -9.66 -20.30 6.39
N ASP A 179 -10.61 -20.76 7.21
CA ASP A 179 -10.56 -20.55 8.67
C ASP A 179 -9.58 -21.52 9.39
N ASN A 180 -8.89 -22.38 8.65
CA ASN A 180 -7.94 -23.37 9.17
C ASN A 180 -6.51 -22.96 8.79
N ASP A 181 -5.75 -22.50 9.80
CA ASP A 181 -4.37 -22.04 9.63
C ASP A 181 -3.48 -23.17 9.07
N GLU A 182 -3.60 -24.40 9.58
CA GLU A 182 -2.81 -25.55 9.12
C GLU A 182 -3.09 -25.91 7.66
N ALA A 183 -4.37 -25.89 7.26
CA ALA A 183 -4.77 -26.13 5.88
C ALA A 183 -4.21 -25.04 4.96
N ASN A 184 -4.27 -23.77 5.38
CA ASN A 184 -3.73 -22.66 4.58
C ASN A 184 -2.22 -22.79 4.35
N LEU A 185 -1.47 -23.17 5.38
CA LEU A 185 -0.02 -23.38 5.29
C LEU A 185 0.32 -24.57 4.37
N ILE A 186 -0.38 -25.69 4.53
CA ILE A 186 -0.18 -26.89 3.69
C ILE A 186 -0.52 -26.57 2.23
N SER A 187 -1.66 -25.93 1.97
CA SER A 187 -2.06 -25.52 0.62
C SER A 187 -1.05 -24.61 -0.05
N CYS A 188 -0.56 -23.59 0.67
CA CYS A 188 0.48 -22.70 0.15
C CYS A 188 1.79 -23.44 -0.13
N GLN A 189 2.19 -24.38 0.73
CA GLN A 189 3.39 -25.16 0.51
C GLN A 189 3.28 -26.06 -0.72
N LEU A 190 2.16 -26.79 -0.86
CA LEU A 190 1.90 -27.63 -2.04
C LEU A 190 1.82 -26.80 -3.32
N ALA A 191 1.14 -25.65 -3.30
CA ALA A 191 1.05 -24.76 -4.45
C ALA A 191 2.43 -24.27 -4.91
N ARG A 192 3.32 -23.95 -3.97
CA ARG A 192 4.71 -23.57 -4.27
C ARG A 192 5.48 -24.73 -4.89
N GLU A 193 5.35 -25.94 -4.35
CA GLU A 193 5.98 -27.14 -4.91
C GLU A 193 5.51 -27.45 -6.34
N VAL A 194 4.23 -27.20 -6.64
CA VAL A 194 3.65 -27.32 -7.99
C VAL A 194 4.17 -26.23 -8.94
N GLY A 195 4.57 -25.06 -8.42
CA GLY A 195 5.20 -24.00 -9.20
C GLY A 195 4.52 -22.64 -9.16
N ALA A 196 3.57 -22.40 -8.23
CA ALA A 196 2.98 -21.07 -8.04
C ALA A 196 4.08 -20.04 -7.72
N ALA A 197 4.04 -18.88 -8.40
CA ALA A 197 5.09 -17.88 -8.27
C ALA A 197 5.11 -17.21 -6.88
N GLU A 198 3.93 -16.92 -6.33
CA GLU A 198 3.78 -16.37 -4.99
C GLU A 198 2.64 -17.04 -4.20
N THR A 199 2.84 -17.25 -2.90
CA THR A 199 1.85 -17.88 -2.02
C THR A 199 1.59 -17.03 -0.77
N ILE A 200 0.31 -16.78 -0.47
CA ILE A 200 -0.11 -15.96 0.67
C ILE A 200 -1.12 -16.74 1.51
N ALA A 201 -0.81 -16.93 2.79
CA ALA A 201 -1.70 -17.62 3.73
C ALA A 201 -2.34 -16.65 4.71
N LEU A 202 -3.64 -16.84 4.96
CA LEU A 202 -4.34 -16.25 6.09
C LEU A 202 -4.01 -17.04 7.35
N VAL A 203 -3.56 -16.37 8.40
CA VAL A 203 -3.25 -16.99 9.70
C VAL A 203 -3.88 -16.21 10.84
N SER A 204 -4.48 -16.93 11.78
CA SER A 204 -5.16 -16.33 12.94
C SER A 204 -4.22 -16.08 14.11
N LYS A 205 -3.12 -16.86 14.21
CA LYS A 205 -2.13 -16.78 15.29
C LYS A 205 -0.81 -16.20 14.78
N PRO A 206 -0.58 -14.88 14.91
CA PRO A 206 0.66 -14.26 14.43
C PRO A 206 1.92 -14.68 15.21
N ASP A 207 1.78 -15.24 16.42
CA ASP A 207 2.92 -15.61 17.29
C ASP A 207 3.86 -16.67 16.66
N TYR A 208 3.39 -17.36 15.63
CA TYR A 208 4.15 -18.39 14.91
C TYR A 208 4.69 -17.92 13.56
N GLN A 209 4.68 -16.62 13.26
CA GLN A 209 5.11 -16.07 11.97
C GLN A 209 6.50 -16.55 11.52
N ASP A 210 7.48 -16.61 12.42
CA ASP A 210 8.84 -17.05 12.09
C ASP A 210 8.90 -18.54 11.73
N LEU A 211 8.07 -19.36 12.37
CA LEU A 211 7.93 -20.78 12.03
C LEU A 211 7.25 -20.93 10.66
N TYR A 212 6.18 -20.18 10.41
CA TYR A 212 5.44 -20.23 9.15
C TYR A 212 6.28 -19.76 7.95
N LYS A 213 7.15 -18.76 8.13
CA LYS A 213 8.13 -18.34 7.10
C LYS A 213 9.13 -19.45 6.78
N ARG A 214 9.61 -20.19 7.80
CA ARG A 214 10.50 -21.35 7.61
C ARG A 214 9.83 -22.50 6.85
N LEU A 215 8.50 -22.61 6.93
CA LEU A 215 7.70 -23.58 6.20
C LEU A 215 7.47 -23.20 4.72
N GLY A 216 8.09 -22.13 4.21
CA GLY A 216 8.09 -21.86 2.78
C GLY A 216 6.85 -21.12 2.25
N VAL A 217 6.11 -20.40 3.11
CA VAL A 217 5.05 -19.49 2.64
C VAL A 217 5.66 -18.14 2.25
N SER A 218 5.34 -17.59 1.07
CA SER A 218 5.92 -16.29 0.64
C SER A 218 5.52 -15.16 1.56
N SER A 219 4.26 -15.13 2.02
CA SER A 219 3.74 -14.07 2.88
C SER A 219 2.55 -14.50 3.73
N LEU A 220 2.36 -13.82 4.86
CA LEU A 220 1.34 -14.15 5.85
C LEU A 220 0.48 -12.92 6.12
N ILE A 221 -0.83 -13.11 6.17
CA ILE A 221 -1.77 -12.06 6.54
C ILE A 221 -2.51 -12.49 7.79
N SER A 222 -2.49 -11.63 8.81
CA SER A 222 -3.20 -11.86 10.07
C SER A 222 -4.28 -10.79 10.27
N PRO A 223 -5.58 -11.14 10.25
CA PRO A 223 -6.65 -10.20 10.56
C PRO A 223 -6.47 -9.53 11.93
N ARG A 224 -5.98 -10.28 12.92
CA ARG A 224 -5.70 -9.74 14.26
C ARG A 224 -4.62 -8.68 14.23
N THR A 225 -3.56 -8.90 13.46
CA THR A 225 -2.47 -7.93 13.29
C THR A 225 -2.97 -6.68 12.58
N LEU A 226 -3.73 -6.84 11.49
CA LEU A 226 -4.31 -5.70 10.75
C LEU A 226 -5.23 -4.83 11.63
N VAL A 227 -6.08 -5.46 12.45
CA VAL A 227 -6.95 -4.75 13.39
C VAL A 227 -6.15 -4.08 14.50
N ALA A 228 -5.18 -4.78 15.08
CA ALA A 228 -4.30 -4.21 16.11
C ALA A 228 -3.54 -2.99 15.59
N GLU A 229 -2.96 -3.05 14.39
CA GLU A 229 -2.30 -1.92 13.73
C GLU A 229 -3.24 -0.73 13.54
N ARG A 230 -4.50 -1.00 13.13
CA ARG A 230 -5.51 0.06 12.97
C ARG A 230 -5.90 0.67 14.31
N ILE A 231 -6.04 -0.12 15.36
CA ILE A 231 -6.32 0.38 16.72
C ILE A 231 -5.13 1.17 17.25
N VAL A 232 -3.90 0.66 17.11
CA VAL A 232 -2.69 1.39 17.53
C VAL A 232 -2.58 2.71 16.79
N ARG A 233 -2.87 2.73 15.48
CA ARG A 233 -2.93 3.96 14.69
C ARG A 233 -4.02 4.89 15.24
N PHE A 234 -5.22 4.39 15.52
CA PHE A 234 -6.32 5.18 16.09
C PHE A 234 -5.99 5.75 17.49
N VAL A 235 -5.35 4.97 18.36
CA VAL A 235 -4.97 5.42 19.71
C VAL A 235 -3.82 6.43 19.66
N ARG A 236 -2.84 6.21 18.77
CA ARG A 236 -1.75 7.17 18.53
C ARG A 236 -2.24 8.49 17.93
N THR A 237 -3.43 8.50 17.34
CA THR A 237 -4.07 9.69 16.75
C THR A 237 -4.99 10.43 17.72
N GLY A 238 -4.96 10.08 19.02
CA GLY A 238 -5.64 10.81 20.09
C GLY A 238 -4.98 12.15 20.51
N GLY A 239 -4.32 12.83 19.58
CA GLY A 239 -3.73 14.16 19.75
C GLY A 239 -3.90 14.99 18.47
N THR A 240 -3.53 16.27 18.51
CA THR A 240 -3.61 17.25 17.40
C THR A 240 -2.78 16.89 16.16
N SER A 241 -2.03 15.78 16.19
CA SER A 241 -1.25 15.28 15.07
C SER A 241 -1.34 13.77 14.89
N ARG A 242 -1.47 13.31 13.64
CA ARG A 242 -1.34 11.88 13.26
C ARG A 242 0.05 11.64 12.68
N VAL A 243 0.74 10.58 13.12
CA VAL A 243 2.13 10.31 12.72
C VAL A 243 2.27 8.92 12.10
N THR A 244 2.75 8.88 10.86
CA THR A 244 3.10 7.65 10.14
C THR A 244 4.62 7.56 9.97
N PRO A 245 5.32 6.61 10.62
CA PRO A 245 6.77 6.50 10.52
C PRO A 245 7.19 5.95 9.15
N ILE A 246 8.27 6.51 8.62
CA ILE A 246 8.90 6.15 7.34
C ILE A 246 10.36 5.73 7.61
N GLU A 247 10.89 4.79 6.83
CA GLU A 247 12.31 4.42 6.87
C GLU A 247 12.82 4.04 8.26
N GLN A 248 12.17 3.06 8.91
CA GLN A 248 12.50 2.64 10.28
C GLN A 248 12.47 3.80 11.31
N GLY A 249 11.65 4.82 11.05
CA GLY A 249 11.47 5.97 11.95
C GLY A 249 12.50 7.09 11.77
N ARG A 250 13.22 7.13 10.65
CA ARG A 250 14.15 8.22 10.29
C ARG A 250 13.46 9.42 9.64
N ALA A 251 12.26 9.20 9.11
CA ALA A 251 11.35 10.23 8.66
C ALA A 251 9.91 9.87 9.07
N GLU A 252 9.00 10.82 8.96
CA GLU A 252 7.60 10.69 9.37
C GLU A 252 6.71 11.48 8.40
N VAL A 253 5.49 11.00 8.18
CA VAL A 253 4.40 11.79 7.62
C VAL A 253 3.49 12.23 8.76
N LEU A 254 3.31 13.54 8.88
CA LEU A 254 2.50 14.19 9.89
C LEU A 254 1.19 14.67 9.25
N GLU A 255 0.05 14.36 9.86
CA GLU A 255 -1.24 15.00 9.56
C GLU A 255 -1.50 16.01 10.69
N LEU A 256 -1.54 17.31 10.35
CA LEU A 256 -1.57 18.43 11.30
C LEU A 256 -2.80 19.31 11.06
N ASP A 257 -3.68 19.41 12.06
CA ASP A 257 -4.85 20.28 12.01
C ASP A 257 -4.42 21.75 12.17
N VAL A 258 -4.78 22.60 11.21
CA VAL A 258 -4.50 24.04 11.28
C VAL A 258 -5.60 24.72 12.08
N HIS A 259 -5.26 25.14 13.30
CA HIS A 259 -6.17 25.91 14.14
C HIS A 259 -6.31 27.35 13.63
N GLY A 260 -7.49 27.96 13.77
CA GLY A 260 -7.75 29.31 13.28
C GLY A 260 -6.89 30.42 13.92
N GLY A 261 -6.27 30.16 15.07
CA GLY A 261 -5.31 31.06 15.72
C GLY A 261 -3.86 30.89 15.25
N SER A 262 -3.58 29.91 14.40
CA SER A 262 -2.22 29.57 13.99
C SER A 262 -1.58 30.66 13.14
N ALA A 263 -0.29 30.92 13.37
CA ALA A 263 0.45 31.99 12.69
C ALA A 263 0.66 31.75 11.19
N ILE A 264 0.35 30.55 10.68
CA ILE A 264 0.44 30.21 9.26
C ILE A 264 -0.85 30.48 8.47
N VAL A 265 -1.98 30.69 9.14
CA VAL A 265 -3.27 30.94 8.48
C VAL A 265 -3.19 32.24 7.67
N GLY A 266 -3.70 32.19 6.43
CA GLY A 266 -3.74 33.32 5.51
C GLY A 266 -2.41 33.61 4.80
N LYS A 267 -1.38 32.77 4.97
CA LYS A 267 -0.09 32.90 4.27
C LYS A 267 0.04 31.88 3.15
N ALA A 268 0.66 32.27 2.05
CA ALA A 268 1.02 31.34 0.99
C ALA A 268 2.19 30.45 1.44
N LEU A 269 2.20 29.19 1.00
CA LEU A 269 3.23 28.21 1.39
C LEU A 269 4.66 28.69 1.13
N ARG A 270 4.90 29.39 0.02
CA ARG A 270 6.24 29.93 -0.32
C ARG A 270 6.72 31.03 0.63
N ASP A 271 5.80 31.70 1.31
CA ASP A 271 6.10 32.80 2.24
C ASP A 271 6.34 32.26 3.67
N LEU A 272 6.14 30.95 3.89
CA LEU A 272 6.36 30.27 5.15
C LEU A 272 7.78 29.69 5.21
N SER A 273 8.46 29.92 6.33
CA SER A 273 9.77 29.35 6.61
C SER A 273 9.65 27.97 7.25
N PHE A 274 9.26 26.97 6.46
CA PHE A 274 9.19 25.58 6.94
C PHE A 274 10.56 25.06 7.41
N PRO A 275 10.63 24.22 8.45
CA PRO A 275 11.89 23.67 8.94
C PRO A 275 12.62 22.87 7.86
N ARG A 276 13.95 22.96 7.84
CA ARG A 276 14.76 22.17 6.91
C ARG A 276 14.53 20.68 7.13
N GLY A 277 14.41 19.95 6.02
CA GLY A 277 14.06 18.53 6.07
C GLY A 277 12.57 18.29 6.29
N SER A 278 11.71 19.25 5.95
CA SER A 278 10.26 19.06 5.90
C SER A 278 9.67 19.64 4.61
N LEU A 279 8.52 19.12 4.19
CA LEU A 279 7.81 19.53 2.98
C LEU A 279 6.31 19.24 3.13
N VAL A 280 5.47 20.21 2.78
CA VAL A 280 4.02 20.00 2.69
C VAL A 280 3.73 19.17 1.44
N GLY A 281 3.27 17.93 1.64
CA GLY A 281 2.94 16.99 0.57
C GLY A 281 1.50 17.11 0.09
N ALA A 282 0.56 17.44 0.98
CA ALA A 282 -0.83 17.68 0.62
C ALA A 282 -1.55 18.60 1.62
N ILE A 283 -2.64 19.21 1.16
CA ILE A 283 -3.63 19.90 1.99
C ILE A 283 -4.97 19.20 1.77
N ILE A 284 -5.66 18.92 2.88
CA ILE A 284 -7.05 18.50 2.85
C ILE A 284 -7.86 19.69 3.36
N ARG A 285 -8.70 20.23 2.47
CA ARG A 285 -9.60 21.32 2.77
C ARG A 285 -11.02 20.82 2.64
N GLN A 286 -11.76 20.87 3.73
CA GLN A 286 -13.08 20.25 3.82
C GLN A 286 -12.99 18.76 3.46
N GLU A 287 -13.45 18.37 2.26
CA GLU A 287 -13.41 17.00 1.79
C GLU A 287 -12.41 16.77 0.65
N ASP A 288 -11.82 17.82 0.09
CA ASP A 288 -10.95 17.74 -1.08
C ASP A 288 -9.49 17.69 -0.67
N ALA A 289 -8.78 16.68 -1.18
CA ALA A 289 -7.35 16.51 -0.97
C ALA A 289 -6.58 16.92 -2.23
N PHE A 290 -5.55 17.75 -2.08
CA PHE A 290 -4.72 18.17 -3.20
C PHE A 290 -3.26 18.39 -2.78
N VAL A 291 -2.35 18.21 -3.72
CA VAL A 291 -0.94 18.59 -3.53
C VAL A 291 -0.80 20.08 -3.84
N PRO A 292 -0.41 20.90 -2.87
CA PRO A 292 -0.38 22.34 -3.05
C PRO A 292 0.86 22.80 -3.82
N GLN A 293 0.77 23.99 -4.39
CA GLN A 293 1.86 24.77 -4.95
C GLN A 293 2.28 25.85 -3.96
N GLY A 294 3.45 26.44 -4.16
CA GLY A 294 3.96 27.52 -3.29
C GLY A 294 3.04 28.75 -3.21
N THR A 295 2.13 28.94 -4.17
CA THR A 295 1.14 30.03 -4.17
C THR A 295 -0.10 29.75 -3.34
N ASP A 296 -0.36 28.50 -2.98
CA ASP A 296 -1.56 28.13 -2.24
C ASP A 296 -1.48 28.66 -0.81
N VAL A 297 -2.59 29.24 -0.37
CA VAL A 297 -2.75 29.86 0.94
C VAL A 297 -3.32 28.85 1.91
N ILE A 298 -2.72 28.76 3.10
CA ILE A 298 -3.22 27.91 4.18
C ILE A 298 -4.45 28.58 4.82
N GLU A 299 -5.53 27.83 4.95
CA GLU A 299 -6.78 28.26 5.59
C GLU A 299 -6.91 27.65 6.98
N ALA A 300 -7.74 28.28 7.81
CA ALA A 300 -8.13 27.67 9.08
C ALA A 300 -8.90 26.38 8.80
N GLU A 301 -8.73 25.37 9.67
CA GLU A 301 -9.35 24.05 9.54
C GLU A 301 -8.81 23.19 8.38
N ASP A 302 -7.79 23.65 7.67
CA ASP A 302 -7.01 22.79 6.78
C ASP A 302 -6.34 21.67 7.58
N LEU A 303 -6.27 20.48 6.99
CA LEU A 303 -5.40 19.41 7.47
C LEU A 303 -4.17 19.33 6.56
N LEU A 304 -2.99 19.67 7.11
CA LEU A 304 -1.73 19.60 6.39
C LEU A 304 -1.13 18.20 6.49
N VAL A 305 -0.77 17.61 5.35
CA VAL A 305 0.03 16.39 5.29
C VAL A 305 1.47 16.79 5.01
N VAL A 306 2.33 16.67 6.01
CA VAL A 306 3.72 17.11 5.95
C VAL A 306 4.65 15.92 6.05
N PHE A 307 5.54 15.74 5.07
CA PHE A 307 6.68 14.84 5.20
C PHE A 307 7.78 15.57 5.98
N ALA A 308 8.36 14.94 7.00
CA ALA A 308 9.45 15.50 7.78
C ALA A 308 10.47 14.43 8.16
N LEU A 309 11.75 14.81 8.17
CA LEU A 309 12.77 14.04 8.90
C LEU A 309 12.42 14.06 10.39
N THR A 310 12.67 12.97 11.11
CA THR A 310 12.30 12.84 12.53
C THR A 310 12.85 13.98 13.40
N GLN A 311 14.05 14.48 13.06
CA GLN A 311 14.67 15.63 13.74
C GLN A 311 13.95 16.97 13.51
N ALA A 312 13.22 17.11 12.40
CA ALA A 312 12.49 18.33 12.04
C ALA A 312 11.06 18.35 12.61
N ARG A 313 10.52 17.20 13.03
CA ARG A 313 9.14 17.03 13.51
C ARG A 313 8.70 18.11 14.49
N ARG A 314 9.43 18.27 15.60
CA ARG A 314 9.04 19.22 16.67
C ARG A 314 8.93 20.66 16.18
N ALA A 315 9.81 21.05 15.26
CA ALA A 315 9.78 22.38 14.67
C ALA A 315 8.59 22.55 13.72
N VAL A 316 8.15 21.48 13.04
CA VAL A 316 6.96 21.50 12.19
C VAL A 316 5.69 21.59 13.04
N GLU A 317 5.56 20.79 14.09
CA GLU A 317 4.40 20.82 15.01
C GLU A 317 4.25 22.23 15.61
N ALA A 318 5.34 22.84 16.09
CA ALA A 318 5.33 24.19 16.67
C ALA A 318 4.99 25.33 15.69
N MET A 319 5.00 25.08 14.37
CA MET A 319 4.53 26.08 13.39
C MET A 319 3.01 26.11 13.24
N VAL A 320 2.34 24.99 13.53
CA VAL A 320 0.89 24.84 13.33
C VAL A 320 0.12 25.12 14.62
N GLU A 321 0.73 24.95 15.79
CA GLU A 321 0.23 25.43 17.10
C GLU A 321 0.03 26.96 17.12
#